data_AF-A0A369K3Q1-F1
#
_entry.id   AF-A0A369K3Q1-F1
#
_cell.length_a   1.000
_cell.length_b   1.000
_cell.length_c   1.000
_cell.angle_alpha   90.00
_cell.angle_beta   90.00
_cell.angle_gamma   90.00
#
_symmetry.space_group_name_H-M   'P 1'
#
loop_
_entity.id
_entity.type
_entity.pdbx_description
1 polymer ?
#
loop_
_entity_poly.entity_id
_entity_poly.type
_entity_poly.pdbx_seq_one_letter_code
_entity_poly.pdbx_strand_id
1 'polypeptide(L)'
;MEANSETKVQQLQANGNLCYASGRYTDAAKIYSYIIDSCSGRVTPDTIRIVRCNRAACYNELEKYQLAAEDCGRVLSNPCPAQSESITLKAHLRLARSFFGLGELELATDQLDKFRELNGMPGAAELSLRVRILEEQVAQDCVADELRAPMRLMHFVVRVGRVAPIIIEDQVPAVLCSTNPPRIPTNAFLAHLVQKHDHHIRHSREWTCWKCPAKAVSLVHTPCAYLHLQEPIVVDIVQAVCVQGGECEMQARALMASQMEKLNRSTKEA
;
A
#
# COMPACT_ATOMS: atom_id res chain seq x y z
N MET A 1 24.09 24.53 -41.79
CA MET A 1 24.37 23.23 -41.12
C MET A 1 23.37 22.89 -40.02
N GLU A 2 22.56 23.84 -39.52
CA GLU A 2 21.61 23.63 -38.41
C GLU A 2 20.42 22.70 -38.72
N ALA A 3 19.92 22.69 -39.96
CA ALA A 3 18.79 21.83 -40.35
C ALA A 3 19.08 20.32 -40.15
N ASN A 4 20.34 19.89 -40.29
CA ASN A 4 20.72 18.48 -40.14
C ASN A 4 20.77 18.03 -38.66
N SER A 5 21.02 18.96 -37.73
CA SER A 5 21.04 18.66 -36.29
C SER A 5 19.63 18.50 -35.70
N GLU A 6 18.67 19.30 -36.15
CA GLU A 6 17.30 19.24 -35.65
C GLU A 6 16.57 17.97 -36.09
N THR A 7 16.75 17.56 -37.36
CA THR A 7 16.26 16.27 -37.88
C THR A 7 16.84 15.09 -37.10
N LYS A 8 18.11 15.15 -36.69
CA LYS A 8 18.73 14.09 -35.90
C LYS A 8 18.13 13.96 -34.50
N VAL A 9 17.78 15.08 -33.85
CA VAL A 9 17.13 15.02 -32.53
C VAL A 9 15.71 14.46 -32.63
N GLN A 10 14.96 14.83 -33.66
CA GLN A 10 13.63 14.27 -33.92
C GLN A 10 13.67 12.75 -34.09
N GLN A 11 14.68 12.22 -34.80
CA GLN A 11 14.89 10.78 -34.92
C GLN A 11 15.20 10.11 -33.57
N LEU A 12 16.03 10.74 -32.74
CA LEU A 12 16.34 10.24 -31.40
C LEU A 12 15.09 10.24 -30.50
N GLN A 13 14.28 11.30 -30.56
CA GLN A 13 13.01 11.35 -29.83
C GLN A 13 12.05 10.25 -30.27
N ALA A 14 11.91 10.03 -31.59
CA ALA A 14 11.08 8.95 -32.12
C ALA A 14 11.57 7.57 -31.65
N ASN A 15 12.88 7.34 -31.64
CA ASN A 15 13.46 6.10 -31.13
C ASN A 15 13.23 5.92 -29.62
N GLY A 16 13.40 6.98 -28.82
CA GLY A 16 13.08 6.97 -27.40
C GLY A 16 11.61 6.64 -27.13
N ASN A 17 10.69 7.23 -27.91
CA ASN A 17 9.26 6.96 -27.82
C ASN A 17 8.94 5.50 -28.18
N LEU A 18 9.61 4.93 -29.20
CA LEU A 18 9.45 3.53 -29.59
C LEU A 18 9.95 2.58 -28.49
N CYS A 19 11.11 2.86 -27.90
CA CYS A 19 11.63 2.11 -26.76
C CYS A 19 10.64 2.14 -25.59
N TYR A 20 10.08 3.32 -25.27
CA TYR A 20 9.07 3.48 -24.22
C TYR A 20 7.82 2.65 -24.51
N ALA A 21 7.27 2.74 -25.72
CA ALA A 21 6.09 1.98 -26.14
C ALA A 21 6.31 0.45 -26.09
N SER A 22 7.57 0.02 -26.27
CA SER A 22 7.97 -1.39 -26.20
C SER A 22 8.32 -1.86 -24.78
N GLY A 23 8.09 -1.04 -23.74
CA GLY A 23 8.44 -1.36 -22.34
C GLY A 23 9.94 -1.32 -22.04
N ARG A 24 10.79 -0.89 -22.99
CA ARG A 24 12.24 -0.75 -22.79
C ARG A 24 12.58 0.59 -22.17
N TYR A 25 12.11 0.81 -20.94
CA TYR A 25 12.20 2.10 -20.25
C TYR A 25 13.63 2.52 -19.95
N THR A 26 14.53 1.57 -19.68
CA THR A 26 15.96 1.84 -19.45
C THR A 26 16.64 2.40 -20.70
N ASP A 27 16.37 1.81 -21.87
CA ASP A 27 16.92 2.27 -23.15
C ASP A 27 16.31 3.62 -23.56
N ALA A 28 15.00 3.79 -23.37
CA ALA A 28 14.34 5.07 -23.61
C ALA A 28 14.95 6.19 -22.74
N ALA A 29 15.16 5.94 -21.44
CA ALA A 29 15.76 6.90 -20.53
C ALA A 29 17.20 7.26 -20.93
N LYS A 30 18.01 6.31 -21.44
CA LYS A 30 19.36 6.58 -21.96
C LYS A 30 19.30 7.50 -23.18
N ILE A 31 18.40 7.23 -24.13
CA ILE A 31 18.22 8.06 -25.33
C ILE A 31 17.82 9.48 -24.94
N TYR A 32 16.84 9.64 -24.04
CA TYR A 32 16.42 10.96 -23.58
C TYR A 32 17.53 11.70 -22.83
N SER A 33 18.31 11.01 -22.00
CA SER A 33 19.46 11.61 -21.31
C SER A 33 20.50 12.11 -22.30
N TYR A 34 20.82 11.31 -23.33
CA TYR A 34 21.72 11.74 -24.40
C TYR A 34 21.23 13.03 -25.09
N ILE A 35 19.94 13.16 -25.37
CA ILE A 35 19.39 14.39 -25.96
C ILE A 35 19.55 15.58 -25.00
N ILE A 36 19.25 15.40 -23.71
CA ILE A 36 19.36 16.46 -22.70
C ILE A 36 20.82 16.91 -22.53
N ASP A 37 21.75 15.97 -22.44
CA ASP A 37 23.13 16.26 -22.09
C ASP A 37 23.95 16.73 -23.30
N SER A 38 23.72 16.12 -24.47
CA SER A 38 24.57 16.32 -25.65
C SER A 38 23.95 17.22 -26.72
N CYS A 39 22.65 17.50 -26.65
CA CYS A 39 21.95 18.29 -27.67
C CYS A 39 21.26 19.55 -27.13
N SER A 40 21.35 19.86 -25.84
CA SER A 40 20.69 21.03 -25.22
C SER A 40 20.98 22.37 -25.89
N GLY A 41 22.21 22.62 -26.32
CA GLY A 41 22.57 23.85 -27.05
C GLY A 41 22.15 23.87 -28.53
N ARG A 42 21.49 22.82 -29.03
CA ARG A 42 21.12 22.63 -30.45
C ARG A 42 19.62 22.47 -30.66
N VAL A 43 18.83 22.57 -29.59
CA VAL A 43 17.38 22.40 -29.64
C VAL A 43 16.69 23.48 -28.82
N THR A 44 15.41 23.68 -29.08
CA THR A 44 14.62 24.64 -28.32
C THR A 44 14.45 24.20 -26.86
N PRO A 45 14.32 25.15 -25.91
CA PRO A 45 13.99 24.83 -24.53
C PRO A 45 12.72 23.97 -24.39
N ASP A 46 11.73 24.16 -25.25
CA ASP A 46 10.50 23.34 -25.26
C ASP A 46 10.78 21.89 -25.63
N THR A 47 11.69 21.63 -26.57
CA THR A 47 12.12 20.27 -26.91
C THR A 47 12.74 19.60 -25.68
N ILE A 48 13.59 20.31 -24.93
CA ILE A 48 14.18 19.78 -23.69
C ILE A 48 13.13 19.51 -22.62
N ARG A 49 12.11 20.37 -22.49
CA ARG A 49 10.99 20.14 -21.57
C ARG A 49 10.21 18.87 -21.93
N ILE A 50 9.91 18.65 -23.21
CA ILE A 50 9.24 17.42 -23.69
C ILE A 50 10.08 16.20 -23.32
N VAL A 51 11.37 16.23 -23.65
CA VAL A 51 12.29 15.10 -23.43
C VAL A 51 12.44 14.79 -21.94
N ARG A 52 12.58 15.81 -21.08
CA ARG A 52 12.60 15.64 -19.62
C ARG A 52 11.30 15.03 -19.11
N CYS A 53 10.16 15.52 -19.57
CA CYS A 53 8.87 14.98 -19.17
C CYS A 53 8.75 13.49 -19.58
N ASN A 54 9.20 13.11 -20.77
CA ASN A 54 9.22 11.72 -21.23
C ASN A 54 10.21 10.84 -20.45
N ARG A 55 11.37 11.39 -20.07
CA ARG A 55 12.33 10.68 -19.21
C ARG A 55 11.77 10.44 -17.81
N ALA A 56 11.05 11.42 -17.23
CA ALA A 56 10.34 11.24 -15.97
C ALA A 56 9.29 10.12 -16.04
N ALA A 57 8.63 9.93 -17.19
CA ALA A 57 7.74 8.79 -17.40
C ALA A 57 8.50 7.45 -17.30
N CYS A 58 9.66 7.36 -17.95
CA CYS A 58 10.52 6.17 -17.86
C CYS A 58 10.95 5.90 -16.41
N TYR A 59 11.32 6.93 -15.66
CA TYR A 59 11.73 6.78 -14.26
C TYR A 59 10.58 6.35 -13.36
N ASN A 60 9.34 6.77 -13.62
CA ASN A 60 8.17 6.25 -12.90
C ASN A 60 7.95 4.75 -13.15
N GLU A 61 8.10 4.27 -14.38
CA GLU A 61 7.98 2.83 -14.69
C GLU A 61 9.17 2.00 -14.17
N LEU A 62 10.30 2.65 -13.86
CA LEU A 62 11.48 2.03 -13.26
C LEU A 62 11.55 2.20 -11.74
N GLU A 63 10.50 2.75 -11.12
CA GLU A 63 10.41 3.03 -9.68
C GLU A 63 11.55 3.93 -9.15
N LYS A 64 12.14 4.75 -10.02
CA LYS A 64 13.18 5.74 -9.68
C LYS A 64 12.54 7.08 -9.37
N TYR A 65 11.71 7.11 -8.33
CA TYR A 65 10.78 8.20 -8.06
C TYR A 65 11.46 9.55 -7.78
N GLN A 66 12.59 9.60 -7.06
CA GLN A 66 13.35 10.87 -6.91
C GLN A 66 13.75 11.46 -8.26
N LEU A 67 14.32 10.64 -9.17
CA LEU A 67 14.76 11.13 -10.48
C LEU A 67 13.58 11.60 -11.34
N ALA A 68 12.44 10.90 -11.25
CA ALA A 68 11.21 11.31 -11.91
C ALA A 68 10.70 12.67 -11.37
N ALA A 69 10.72 12.84 -10.05
CA ALA A 69 10.30 14.07 -9.39
C ALA A 69 11.19 15.27 -9.78
N GLU A 70 12.51 15.08 -9.83
CA GLU A 70 13.46 16.11 -10.26
C GLU A 70 13.21 16.55 -11.71
N ASP A 71 13.02 15.60 -12.64
CA ASP A 71 12.75 15.92 -14.04
C ASP A 71 11.42 16.66 -14.20
N CYS A 72 10.36 16.21 -13.51
CA CYS A 72 9.07 16.89 -13.50
C CYS A 72 9.17 18.30 -12.90
N GLY A 73 9.86 18.47 -11.77
CA GLY A 73 10.09 19.78 -11.15
C GLY A 73 10.75 20.75 -12.11
N ARG A 74 11.80 20.32 -12.81
CA ARG A 74 12.49 21.15 -13.83
C ARG A 74 11.60 21.52 -15.02
N VAL A 75 10.63 20.68 -15.38
CA VAL A 75 9.64 20.96 -16.44
C VAL A 75 8.64 22.02 -15.98
N LEU A 76 8.23 21.96 -14.71
CA LEU A 76 7.27 22.88 -14.09
C LEU A 76 7.89 24.25 -13.77
N SER A 77 9.17 24.32 -13.40
CA SER A 77 9.87 25.59 -13.11
C SER A 77 10.10 26.47 -14.35
N ASN A 78 9.92 25.94 -15.56
CA ASN A 78 10.13 26.67 -16.82
C ASN A 78 8.87 26.66 -17.71
N PRO A 79 7.76 27.31 -17.32
CA PRO A 79 6.53 27.32 -18.13
C PRO A 79 6.72 28.10 -19.44
N CYS A 80 6.29 27.53 -20.57
CA CYS A 80 6.27 28.19 -21.90
C CYS A 80 4.81 28.42 -22.36
N PRO A 81 4.46 29.31 -23.31
CA PRO A 81 3.05 29.62 -23.61
C PRO A 81 2.36 28.79 -24.72
N ALA A 82 3.07 28.20 -25.69
CA ALA A 82 2.43 27.79 -26.97
C ALA A 82 2.15 26.28 -27.18
N GLN A 83 2.88 25.37 -26.51
CA GLN A 83 2.68 23.90 -26.55
C GLN A 83 2.72 23.24 -25.15
N SER A 84 2.72 24.09 -24.12
CA SER A 84 3.17 23.79 -22.76
C SER A 84 2.08 23.20 -21.89
N GLU A 85 0.82 23.46 -22.17
CA GLU A 85 -0.27 23.10 -21.26
C GLU A 85 -0.41 21.58 -21.11
N SER A 86 -0.37 20.82 -22.22
CA SER A 86 -0.39 19.35 -22.17
C SER A 86 0.83 18.74 -21.47
N ILE A 87 2.00 19.38 -21.60
CA ILE A 87 3.23 18.90 -20.96
C ILE A 87 3.21 19.22 -19.47
N THR A 88 2.77 20.41 -19.09
CA THR A 88 2.60 20.84 -17.69
C THR A 88 1.59 19.94 -16.98
N LEU A 89 0.46 19.62 -17.63
CA LEU A 89 -0.51 18.65 -17.12
C LEU A 89 0.13 17.26 -16.91
N LYS A 90 0.84 16.74 -17.93
CA LYS A 90 1.57 15.46 -17.79
C LYS A 90 2.62 15.51 -16.69
N ALA A 91 3.30 16.64 -16.51
CA ALA A 91 4.33 16.82 -15.51
C ALA A 91 3.73 16.79 -14.10
N HIS A 92 2.60 17.47 -13.85
CA HIS A 92 1.89 17.39 -12.56
C HIS A 92 1.43 15.96 -12.25
N LEU A 93 0.79 15.28 -13.21
CA LEU A 93 0.32 13.90 -12.99
C LEU A 93 1.46 12.92 -12.72
N ARG A 94 2.58 13.05 -13.44
CA ARG A 94 3.79 12.23 -13.24
C ARG A 94 4.48 12.56 -11.92
N LEU A 95 4.51 13.83 -11.51
CA LEU A 95 5.07 14.26 -10.23
C LEU A 95 4.25 13.73 -9.06
N ALA A 96 2.92 13.76 -9.17
CA ALA A 96 2.02 13.14 -8.19
C ALA A 96 2.31 11.65 -8.03
N ARG A 97 2.46 10.91 -9.14
CA ARG A 97 2.82 9.49 -9.11
C ARG A 97 4.19 9.25 -8.46
N SER A 98 5.13 10.16 -8.68
CA SER A 98 6.48 10.10 -8.08
C SER A 98 6.41 10.32 -6.57
N PHE A 99 5.72 11.36 -6.10
CA PHE A 99 5.53 11.62 -4.67
C PHE A 99 4.77 10.49 -3.97
N PHE A 100 3.75 9.93 -4.60
CA PHE A 100 3.07 8.74 -4.09
C PHE A 100 4.03 7.56 -3.91
N GLY A 101 4.89 7.29 -4.91
CA GLY A 101 5.94 6.26 -4.80
C GLY A 101 6.99 6.52 -3.73
N LEU A 102 7.12 7.77 -3.27
CA LEU A 102 8.00 8.17 -2.14
C LEU A 102 7.30 8.13 -0.78
N GLY A 103 5.98 7.90 -0.73
CA GLY A 103 5.18 7.98 0.49
C GLY A 103 4.80 9.42 0.89
N GLU A 104 5.10 10.41 0.06
CA GLU A 104 4.81 11.83 0.30
C GLU A 104 3.37 12.15 -0.15
N LEU A 105 2.37 11.64 0.57
CA LEU A 105 0.96 11.62 0.14
C LEU A 105 0.33 13.01 0.01
N GLU A 106 0.68 13.94 0.90
CA GLU A 106 0.22 15.33 0.83
C GLU A 106 0.74 16.02 -0.43
N LEU A 107 2.05 15.93 -0.69
CA LEU A 107 2.66 16.47 -1.90
C LEU A 107 2.07 15.83 -3.16
N ALA A 108 1.76 14.54 -3.13
CA ALA A 108 1.10 13.87 -4.25
C ALA A 108 -0.30 14.46 -4.52
N THR A 109 -1.08 14.70 -3.47
CA THR A 109 -2.43 15.30 -3.55
C THR A 109 -2.38 16.71 -4.12
N ASP A 110 -1.47 17.55 -3.62
CA ASP A 110 -1.26 18.92 -4.10
C ASP A 110 -1.00 18.99 -5.62
N GLN A 111 -0.25 18.02 -6.15
CA GLN A 111 0.01 17.98 -7.59
C GLN A 111 -1.22 17.56 -8.40
N LEU A 112 -2.08 16.69 -7.85
CA LEU A 112 -3.34 16.33 -8.50
C LEU A 112 -4.36 17.47 -8.45
N ASP A 113 -4.32 18.31 -7.41
CA ASP A 113 -5.17 19.51 -7.33
C ASP A 113 -4.75 20.54 -8.39
N LYS A 114 -3.45 20.83 -8.50
CA LYS A 114 -2.91 21.67 -9.59
C LYS A 114 -3.23 21.11 -10.97
N PHE A 115 -3.19 19.78 -11.14
CA PHE A 115 -3.61 19.13 -12.38
C PHE A 115 -5.09 19.43 -12.70
N ARG A 116 -5.99 19.36 -11.72
CA ARG A 116 -7.41 19.65 -11.90
C ARG A 116 -7.69 21.11 -12.20
N GLU A 117 -7.01 22.02 -11.51
CA GLU A 117 -7.10 23.47 -11.75
C GLU A 117 -6.78 23.82 -13.21
N LEU A 118 -5.77 23.16 -13.78
CA LEU A 118 -5.36 23.36 -15.17
C LEU A 118 -6.23 22.60 -16.18
N ASN A 119 -6.66 21.38 -15.86
CA ASN A 119 -7.39 20.53 -16.82
C ASN A 119 -8.91 20.77 -16.82
N GLY A 120 -9.45 21.41 -15.78
CA GLY A 120 -10.89 21.65 -15.57
C GLY A 120 -11.72 20.41 -15.21
N MET A 121 -11.28 19.20 -15.59
CA MET A 121 -11.96 17.94 -15.29
C MET A 121 -10.99 16.80 -14.92
N PRO A 122 -11.42 15.84 -14.08
CA PRO A 122 -10.59 14.69 -13.71
C PRO A 122 -10.45 13.71 -14.88
N GLY A 123 -9.24 13.17 -15.07
CA GLY A 123 -8.96 12.10 -16.03
C GLY A 123 -8.92 10.72 -15.36
N ALA A 124 -9.11 9.64 -16.11
CA ALA A 124 -9.14 8.27 -15.56
C ALA A 124 -7.86 7.91 -14.76
N ALA A 125 -6.69 8.28 -15.28
CA ALA A 125 -5.41 8.05 -14.59
C ALA A 125 -5.25 8.89 -13.31
N GLU A 126 -5.79 10.12 -13.31
CA GLU A 126 -5.80 10.99 -12.13
C GLU A 126 -6.71 10.42 -11.04
N LEU A 127 -7.93 10.05 -11.39
CA LEU A 127 -8.90 9.46 -10.47
C LEU A 127 -8.36 8.18 -9.83
N SER A 128 -7.80 7.29 -10.64
CA SER A 128 -7.20 6.05 -10.14
C SER A 128 -6.07 6.31 -9.14
N LEU A 129 -5.20 7.28 -9.42
CA LEU A 129 -4.13 7.64 -8.50
C LEU A 129 -4.66 8.31 -7.23
N ARG A 130 -5.64 9.20 -7.33
CA ARG A 130 -6.23 9.88 -6.18
C ARG A 130 -6.91 8.91 -5.22
N VAL A 131 -7.65 7.92 -5.74
CA VAL A 131 -8.26 6.87 -4.91
C VAL A 131 -7.19 6.12 -4.11
N ARG A 132 -6.09 5.72 -4.75
CA ARG A 132 -4.99 5.02 -4.07
C ARG A 132 -4.31 5.88 -2.99
N ILE A 133 -4.14 7.18 -3.24
CA ILE A 133 -3.61 8.13 -2.24
C ILE A 133 -4.54 8.20 -1.03
N LEU A 134 -5.85 8.34 -1.26
CA LEU A 134 -6.85 8.41 -0.18
C LEU A 134 -6.90 7.11 0.64
N GLU A 135 -6.81 5.95 -0.01
CA GLU A 135 -6.75 4.65 0.68
C GLU A 135 -5.53 4.54 1.59
N GLU A 136 -4.35 4.97 1.12
CA GLU A 136 -3.12 4.99 1.90
C GLU A 136 -3.18 6.01 3.05
N GLN A 137 -3.74 7.21 2.81
CA GLN A 137 -3.95 8.22 3.85
C GLN A 137 -4.87 7.71 4.96
N VAL A 138 -5.99 7.08 4.60
CA VAL A 138 -6.89 6.46 5.58
C VAL A 138 -6.18 5.37 6.36
N ALA A 139 -5.33 4.57 5.72
CA ALA A 139 -4.53 3.56 6.42
C ALA A 139 -3.54 4.20 7.42
N GLN A 140 -2.85 5.28 7.03
CA GLN A 140 -1.94 6.01 7.92
C GLN A 140 -2.67 6.69 9.08
N ASP A 141 -3.82 7.31 8.82
CA ASP A 141 -4.64 7.95 9.84
C ASP A 141 -5.23 6.94 10.82
N CYS A 142 -5.67 5.76 10.34
CA CYS A 142 -6.13 4.68 11.21
C CYS A 142 -5.03 4.25 12.20
N VAL A 143 -3.78 4.14 11.73
CA VAL A 143 -2.63 3.82 12.58
C VAL A 143 -2.33 4.98 13.56
N ALA A 144 -2.40 6.22 13.10
CA ALA A 144 -2.16 7.39 13.94
C ALA A 144 -3.24 7.59 15.02
N ASP A 145 -4.50 7.27 14.72
CA ASP A 145 -5.63 7.36 15.64
C ASP A 145 -5.60 6.20 16.65
N GLU A 146 -5.19 5.00 16.24
CA GLU A 146 -4.89 3.87 17.14
C GLU A 146 -3.82 4.24 18.19
N LEU A 147 -2.82 5.05 17.82
CA LEU A 147 -1.76 5.52 18.73
C LEU A 147 -2.20 6.61 19.72
N ARG A 148 -3.30 7.33 19.44
CA ARG A 148 -3.79 8.45 20.28
C ARG A 148 -5.04 8.12 21.08
N ALA A 149 -5.77 7.08 20.70
CA ALA A 149 -6.97 6.68 21.39
C ALA A 149 -6.67 6.27 22.85
N PRO A 150 -7.52 6.67 23.81
CA PRO A 150 -7.40 6.15 25.16
C PRO A 150 -7.56 4.64 25.14
N MET A 151 -6.72 3.92 25.87
CA MET A 151 -6.73 2.47 25.91
C MET A 151 -7.71 1.96 26.98
N ARG A 152 -8.42 0.87 26.67
CA ARG A 152 -9.23 0.12 27.63
C ARG A 152 -8.60 -1.25 27.87
N LEU A 153 -8.70 -1.73 29.10
CA LEU A 153 -8.33 -3.09 29.44
C LEU A 153 -9.25 -4.08 28.71
N MET A 154 -8.68 -5.15 28.17
CA MET A 154 -9.41 -6.25 27.55
C MET A 154 -8.81 -7.61 27.93
N HIS A 155 -9.62 -8.66 27.80
CA HIS A 155 -9.16 -10.03 27.92
C HIS A 155 -9.01 -10.69 26.56
N PHE A 156 -7.82 -11.20 26.27
CA PHE A 156 -7.55 -12.06 25.13
C PHE A 156 -7.60 -13.53 25.55
N VAL A 157 -8.66 -14.22 25.15
CA VAL A 157 -8.98 -15.59 25.55
C VAL A 157 -8.62 -16.55 24.42
N VAL A 158 -7.52 -17.28 24.59
CA VAL A 158 -6.99 -18.21 23.60
C VAL A 158 -7.41 -19.64 23.93
N ARG A 159 -8.17 -20.27 23.04
CA ARG A 159 -8.67 -21.64 23.16
C ARG A 159 -7.91 -22.56 22.22
N VAL A 160 -6.92 -23.28 22.76
CA VAL A 160 -6.11 -24.24 21.98
C VAL A 160 -6.67 -25.65 22.14
N GLY A 161 -7.36 -26.16 21.12
CA GLY A 161 -7.94 -27.51 21.15
C GLY A 161 -8.91 -27.72 22.32
N ARG A 162 -8.65 -28.74 23.16
CA ARG A 162 -9.45 -29.07 24.36
C ARG A 162 -8.78 -28.67 25.68
N VAL A 163 -7.69 -27.90 25.60
CA VAL A 163 -6.92 -27.48 26.78
C VAL A 163 -7.65 -26.33 27.47
N ALA A 164 -7.40 -26.15 28.78
CA ALA A 164 -7.85 -24.98 29.51
C ALA A 164 -7.43 -23.69 28.77
N PRO A 165 -8.34 -22.70 28.64
CA PRO A 165 -8.06 -21.48 27.90
C PRO A 165 -6.92 -20.70 28.55
N ILE A 166 -6.08 -20.09 27.71
CA ILE A 166 -5.06 -19.13 28.15
C ILE A 166 -5.72 -17.76 28.12
N ILE A 167 -5.71 -17.06 29.25
CA ILE A 167 -6.29 -15.72 29.38
C ILE A 167 -5.13 -14.73 29.52
N ILE A 168 -5.07 -13.76 28.62
CA ILE A 168 -4.03 -12.73 28.58
C ILE A 168 -4.73 -11.38 28.75
N GLU A 169 -4.31 -10.60 29.75
CA GLU A 169 -4.74 -9.20 29.87
C GLU A 169 -3.94 -8.34 28.90
N ASP A 170 -4.64 -7.55 28.10
CA ASP A 170 -4.02 -6.61 27.16
C ASP A 170 -4.91 -5.38 26.98
N GLN A 171 -4.52 -4.48 26.09
CA GLN A 171 -5.22 -3.22 25.87
C GLN A 171 -5.80 -3.14 24.45
N VAL A 172 -6.93 -2.45 24.34
CA VAL A 172 -7.61 -2.16 23.08
C VAL A 172 -7.88 -0.65 22.99
N PRO A 173 -7.69 -0.03 21.81
CA PRO A 173 -8.11 1.35 21.58
C PRO A 173 -9.61 1.53 21.88
N ALA A 174 -9.97 2.50 22.72
CA ALA A 174 -11.36 2.72 23.13
C ALA A 174 -12.29 3.01 21.94
N VAL A 175 -11.76 3.55 20.83
CA VAL A 175 -12.48 3.79 19.58
C VAL A 175 -13.04 2.48 18.97
N LEU A 176 -12.39 1.35 19.22
CA LEU A 176 -12.85 0.03 18.77
C LEU A 176 -13.88 -0.59 19.73
N CYS A 177 -14.06 -0.03 20.92
CA CYS A 177 -15.03 -0.52 21.90
C CYS A 177 -16.43 0.10 21.68
N SER A 178 -16.98 -0.09 20.49
CA SER A 178 -18.32 0.38 20.13
C SER A 178 -19.19 -0.77 19.61
N THR A 179 -20.51 -0.54 19.52
CA THR A 179 -21.46 -1.53 19.00
C THR A 179 -21.25 -1.85 17.52
N ASN A 180 -20.68 -0.93 16.75
CA ASN A 180 -20.35 -1.08 15.34
C ASN A 180 -18.93 -0.57 15.08
N PRO A 181 -17.89 -1.32 15.49
CA PRO A 181 -16.52 -0.86 15.33
C PRO A 181 -16.13 -0.89 13.85
N PRO A 182 -15.27 0.05 13.39
CA PRO A 182 -14.89 0.10 11.98
C PRO A 182 -14.13 -1.17 11.59
N ARG A 183 -14.54 -1.80 10.48
CA ARG A 183 -14.08 -3.15 10.09
C ARG A 183 -12.58 -3.25 9.84
N ILE A 184 -12.01 -2.25 9.15
CA ILE A 184 -10.58 -2.25 8.78
C ILE A 184 -9.67 -2.18 10.01
N PRO A 185 -9.77 -1.17 10.90
CA PRO A 185 -8.91 -1.08 12.08
C PRO A 185 -9.19 -2.21 13.08
N THR A 186 -10.44 -2.69 13.18
CA THR A 186 -10.73 -3.90 14.01
C THR A 186 -9.95 -5.12 13.52
N ASN A 187 -9.92 -5.36 12.20
CA ASN A 187 -9.17 -6.50 11.65
C ASN A 187 -7.66 -6.32 11.80
N ALA A 188 -7.14 -5.10 11.62
CA ALA A 188 -5.73 -4.78 11.81
C ALA A 188 -5.30 -5.03 13.27
N PHE A 189 -6.08 -4.53 14.22
CA PHE A 189 -5.89 -4.77 15.65
C PHE A 189 -5.85 -6.27 16.00
N LEU A 190 -6.80 -7.06 15.51
CA LEU A 190 -6.84 -8.51 15.77
C LEU A 190 -5.60 -9.23 15.20
N ALA A 191 -5.17 -8.86 13.98
CA ALA A 191 -3.98 -9.44 13.37
C ALA A 191 -2.72 -9.10 14.19
N HIS A 192 -2.59 -7.85 14.65
CA HIS A 192 -1.49 -7.42 15.50
C HIS A 192 -1.49 -8.13 16.86
N LEU A 193 -2.66 -8.28 17.49
CA LEU A 193 -2.81 -8.99 18.77
C LEU A 193 -2.35 -10.45 18.68
N VAL A 194 -2.77 -11.16 17.62
CA VAL A 194 -2.33 -12.53 17.36
C VAL A 194 -0.81 -12.57 17.15
N GLN A 195 -0.26 -11.68 16.33
CA GLN A 195 1.18 -11.62 16.08
C GLN A 195 1.98 -11.36 17.36
N LYS A 196 1.50 -10.46 18.22
CA LYS A 196 2.12 -10.09 19.50
C LYS A 196 2.25 -11.29 20.45
N HIS A 197 1.22 -12.12 20.53
CA HIS A 197 1.15 -13.21 21.53
C HIS A 197 1.49 -14.60 20.99
N ASP A 198 1.49 -14.81 19.67
CA ASP A 198 1.73 -16.12 19.04
C ASP A 198 3.03 -16.77 19.51
N HIS A 199 4.13 -16.02 19.57
CA HIS A 199 5.42 -16.56 20.06
C HIS A 199 5.31 -17.07 21.50
N HIS A 200 4.67 -16.30 22.40
CA HIS A 200 4.51 -16.70 23.79
C HIS A 200 3.61 -17.95 23.93
N ILE A 201 2.48 -17.97 23.21
CA ILE A 201 1.54 -19.10 23.24
C ILE A 201 2.20 -20.37 22.70
N ARG A 202 2.94 -20.28 21.59
CA ARG A 202 3.66 -21.40 20.98
C ARG A 202 4.68 -22.03 21.91
N HIS A 203 5.38 -21.21 22.71
CA HIS A 203 6.41 -21.69 23.64
C HIS A 203 5.90 -21.95 25.05
N SER A 204 4.63 -21.68 25.34
CA SER A 204 4.03 -21.92 26.67
C SER A 204 4.04 -23.41 27.07
N ARG A 205 4.07 -24.32 26.10
CA ARG A 205 4.16 -25.77 26.28
C ARG A 205 4.53 -26.46 24.97
N GLU A 206 4.82 -27.77 25.04
CA GLU A 206 4.96 -28.58 23.84
C GLU A 206 3.60 -28.90 23.22
N TRP A 207 3.44 -28.49 21.95
CA TRP A 207 2.21 -28.72 21.20
C TRP A 207 2.35 -29.92 20.26
N THR A 208 1.32 -30.77 20.26
CA THR A 208 1.16 -31.83 19.26
C THR A 208 0.13 -31.36 18.23
N CYS A 209 0.32 -31.75 16.97
CA CYS A 209 -0.65 -31.43 15.92
C CYS A 209 -2.05 -31.90 16.32
N TRP A 210 -3.06 -31.07 16.08
CA TRP A 210 -4.43 -31.34 16.50
C TRP A 210 -5.03 -32.60 15.85
N LYS A 211 -4.52 -33.00 14.68
CA LYS A 211 -5.05 -34.11 13.87
C LYS A 211 -4.15 -35.34 13.84
N CYS A 212 -2.85 -35.21 14.08
CA CYS A 212 -1.88 -36.31 13.90
C CYS A 212 -0.83 -36.32 15.02
N PRO A 213 -0.06 -37.40 15.20
CA PRO A 213 0.88 -37.52 16.31
C PRO A 213 2.17 -36.69 16.14
N ALA A 214 2.32 -35.96 15.04
CA ALA A 214 3.51 -35.15 14.79
C ALA A 214 3.57 -33.93 15.73
N LYS A 215 4.80 -33.51 16.07
CA LYS A 215 5.03 -32.26 16.80
C LYS A 215 4.51 -31.08 15.99
N ALA A 216 3.83 -30.15 16.64
CA ALA A 216 3.36 -28.95 15.97
C ALA A 216 4.51 -27.95 15.76
N VAL A 217 4.54 -27.33 14.59
CA VAL A 217 5.52 -26.30 14.20
C VAL A 217 4.91 -24.91 14.15
N SER A 218 3.58 -24.82 14.08
CA SER A 218 2.86 -23.55 13.99
C SER A 218 1.53 -23.63 14.72
N LEU A 219 1.00 -22.47 15.09
CA LEU A 219 -0.36 -22.29 15.56
C LEU A 219 -1.17 -21.61 14.45
N VAL A 220 -2.41 -22.02 14.27
CA VAL A 220 -3.36 -21.40 13.33
C VAL A 220 -4.43 -20.73 14.16
N HIS A 221 -4.61 -19.43 13.96
CA HIS A 221 -5.47 -18.57 14.76
C HIS A 221 -6.77 -18.23 14.01
N THR A 222 -7.85 -18.02 14.75
CA THR A 222 -9.15 -17.55 14.26
C THR A 222 -9.72 -16.64 15.35
N PRO A 223 -9.27 -15.37 15.42
CA PRO A 223 -9.73 -14.43 16.43
C PRO A 223 -11.11 -13.86 16.09
N CYS A 224 -11.91 -13.57 17.12
CA CYS A 224 -13.16 -12.84 17.02
C CYS A 224 -13.31 -11.87 18.19
N ALA A 225 -13.82 -10.68 17.91
CA ALA A 225 -13.85 -9.56 18.84
C ALA A 225 -15.26 -9.29 19.38
N TYR A 226 -15.36 -9.14 20.69
CA TYR A 226 -16.56 -8.71 21.42
C TYR A 226 -16.23 -7.42 22.18
N LEU A 227 -15.79 -6.39 21.44
CA LEU A 227 -15.25 -5.16 22.03
C LEU A 227 -16.34 -4.20 22.54
N HIS A 228 -17.59 -4.43 22.16
CA HIS A 228 -18.75 -3.65 22.60
C HIS A 228 -19.16 -3.94 24.05
N LEU A 229 -18.63 -5.00 24.66
CA LEU A 229 -18.95 -5.38 26.03
C LEU A 229 -18.38 -4.39 27.06
N GLN A 230 -18.98 -4.38 28.26
CA GLN A 230 -18.47 -3.59 29.39
C GLN A 230 -17.01 -3.97 29.72
N GLU A 231 -16.72 -5.27 29.68
CA GLU A 231 -15.37 -5.81 29.68
C GLU A 231 -15.07 -6.33 28.27
N PRO A 232 -14.28 -5.61 27.45
CA PRO A 232 -13.96 -6.03 26.10
C PRO A 232 -13.21 -7.37 26.08
N ILE A 233 -13.61 -8.27 25.18
CA ILE A 233 -12.99 -9.59 25.05
C ILE A 233 -12.68 -9.88 23.59
N VAL A 234 -11.51 -10.47 23.33
CA VAL A 234 -11.19 -11.14 22.06
C VAL A 234 -11.06 -12.63 22.34
N VAL A 235 -11.82 -13.45 21.62
CA VAL A 235 -11.74 -14.91 21.71
C VAL A 235 -11.03 -15.44 20.48
N ASP A 236 -9.94 -16.18 20.67
CA ASP A 236 -9.17 -16.78 19.59
C ASP A 236 -9.21 -18.31 19.69
N ILE A 237 -9.73 -18.93 18.64
CA ILE A 237 -9.77 -20.38 18.51
C ILE A 237 -8.51 -20.79 17.76
N VAL A 238 -7.68 -21.61 18.40
CA VAL A 238 -6.35 -21.96 17.92
C VAL A 238 -6.19 -23.46 17.76
N GLN A 239 -5.52 -23.87 16.68
CA GLN A 239 -5.09 -25.24 16.47
C GLN A 239 -3.60 -25.31 16.19
N ALA A 240 -2.92 -26.24 16.86
CA ALA A 240 -1.52 -26.53 16.61
C ALA A 240 -1.39 -27.46 15.40
N VAL A 241 -0.50 -27.15 14.46
CA VAL A 241 -0.36 -27.87 13.18
C VAL A 241 1.06 -28.33 12.92
N CYS A 242 1.20 -29.50 12.30
CA CYS A 242 2.48 -30.14 12.00
C CYS A 242 3.25 -29.51 10.84
N VAL A 243 2.56 -28.89 9.87
CA VAL A 243 3.15 -28.30 8.66
C VAL A 243 2.32 -27.08 8.27
N GLN A 244 2.98 -25.94 8.01
CA GLN A 244 2.33 -24.75 7.47
C GLN A 244 1.87 -25.00 6.02
N GLY A 245 0.62 -24.65 5.71
CA GLY A 245 0.00 -24.91 4.41
C GLY A 245 -0.34 -26.38 4.14
N GLY A 246 -0.19 -27.26 5.14
CA GLY A 246 -0.50 -28.69 4.99
C GLY A 246 -1.99 -29.03 5.17
N GLU A 247 -2.34 -30.29 4.94
CA GLU A 247 -3.72 -30.80 5.06
C GLU A 247 -4.31 -30.59 6.47
N CYS A 248 -3.49 -30.77 7.51
CA CYS A 248 -3.91 -30.54 8.90
C CYS A 248 -4.30 -29.08 9.15
N GLU A 249 -3.61 -28.12 8.53
CA GLU A 249 -3.97 -26.70 8.65
C GLU A 249 -5.26 -26.37 7.90
N MET A 250 -5.42 -26.85 6.67
CA MET A 250 -6.65 -26.61 5.89
C MET A 250 -7.89 -27.09 6.65
N GLN A 251 -7.81 -28.27 7.24
CA GLN A 251 -8.91 -28.83 8.02
C GLN A 251 -9.10 -28.14 9.37
N ALA A 252 -8.01 -27.67 10.00
CA ALA A 252 -8.13 -26.83 11.19
C ALA A 252 -8.95 -25.58 10.88
N ARG A 253 -8.65 -24.88 9.79
CA ARG A 253 -9.36 -23.65 9.38
C ARG A 253 -10.85 -23.90 9.19
N ALA A 254 -11.22 -24.99 8.53
CA ALA A 254 -12.62 -25.39 8.35
C ALA A 254 -13.33 -25.69 9.69
N LEU A 255 -12.67 -26.44 10.59
CA LEU A 255 -13.21 -26.75 11.91
C LEU A 255 -13.41 -25.49 12.76
N MET A 256 -12.39 -24.63 12.80
CA MET A 256 -12.40 -23.40 13.60
C MET A 256 -13.46 -22.41 13.09
N ALA A 257 -13.69 -22.31 11.79
CA ALA A 257 -14.78 -21.52 11.23
C ALA A 257 -16.15 -21.96 11.78
N SER A 258 -16.43 -23.26 11.79
CA SER A 258 -17.68 -23.79 12.34
C SER A 258 -17.81 -23.56 13.86
N GLN A 259 -16.71 -23.69 14.60
CA GLN A 259 -16.68 -23.39 16.03
C GLN A 259 -16.97 -21.91 16.30
N MET A 260 -16.41 -21.02 15.48
CA MET A 260 -16.60 -19.58 15.59
C MET A 260 -18.05 -19.17 15.30
N GLU A 261 -18.69 -19.79 14.30
CA GLU A 261 -20.12 -19.55 14.03
C GLU A 261 -21.01 -19.95 15.21
N LYS A 262 -20.71 -21.07 15.88
CA LYS A 262 -21.45 -21.49 17.08
C LYS A 262 -21.24 -20.51 18.24
N LEU A 263 -20.02 -20.06 18.45
CA LEU A 263 -19.70 -19.06 19.47
C LEU A 263 -20.49 -17.77 19.22
N ASN A 264 -20.46 -17.26 17.99
CA ASN A 264 -21.17 -16.04 17.61
C ASN A 264 -22.69 -16.13 17.74
N ARG A 265 -23.29 -17.32 17.63
CA ARG A 265 -24.72 -17.51 17.96
C ARG A 265 -24.96 -17.41 19.45
N SER A 266 -24.17 -18.12 20.27
CA SER A 266 -24.33 -18.09 21.73
C SER A 266 -24.14 -16.71 22.35
N THR A 267 -23.25 -15.89 21.80
CA THR A 267 -22.98 -14.53 22.31
C THR A 267 -24.01 -13.49 21.84
N LYS A 268 -24.82 -13.79 20.83
CA LYS A 268 -25.93 -12.90 20.40
C LYS A 268 -27.22 -13.14 21.20
N GLU A 269 -27.31 -14.28 21.88
CA GLU A 269 -28.47 -14.68 22.69
C GLU A 269 -28.29 -14.36 24.18
N ALA A 270 -27.11 -13.90 24.59
CA ALA A 270 -26.71 -13.53 25.95
C ALA A 270 -26.58 -12.01 26.10
#